data_AF-A0A944BUH0-F1
#
_entry.id   AF-A0A944BUH0-F1
#
_cell.length_a   1.000
_cell.length_b   1.000
_cell.length_c   1.000
_cell.angle_alpha   90.00
_cell.angle_beta   90.00
_cell.angle_gamma   90.00
#
_symmetry.space_group_name_H-M   'P 1'
#
loop_
_entity.id
_entity.type
_entity.pdbx_description
1 polymer ?
#
loop_
_entity_poly.entity_id
_entity_poly.type
_entity_poly.pdbx_seq_one_letter_code
_entity_poly.pdbx_strand_id
1 'polypeptide(L)'
;SPKVVASEGYNVGGVVGRSYGPVSNVTVAQAYVRSLGYSGGVAGALYGCISNANATGTVYGTGKQVFVGGVVGLVSKANASSPAASVDKCSFSGSVYGTNSEVAVGGVIGIMGNGAVTNCAASATVMGLSASACYVGGLIGSIYTSTVDNCYSTGYVSNPNTPHCGGLIGKSSEYNTSTGGSVVTNCYSSAMVVTGSTESTRGLVGTPTYITLGSGCYYDAQIAAVTADNGKSTAELTSGTAPEGYSADVWTAEAGVYPTLKSLPADFKAASSAALKLAEGDNVNQVKNNFTYSTANDVVWNGVKDKKYTTDGGYAYKFNNGVGELNYQQYTDTVFVSKGNVRKYVILNIAPMPFDGEGTAENPWLIRTKKDLFDLSHIANAATINFDGKYLKQVANIDCEGDTLVPICKDQYARFQFLGTYDGGGYTIDNMVVSTVAFYDETSSTPGNVNPKSDDSYNYGGLFGNVGETGVVKNLTIGKNCLFDTFSYGGAIAGSSLGLIENCANYGTVKTYFSEAGGIVGDLKAKGTVRSCFNGGNVYAGYTYAGGIAGKSTSATIENCQNAGDVAAKFLNPYQAEGRQYG
;
A
#
# COMPACT_ATOMS: atom_id res chain seq x y z
N SER A 1 -2.97 -20.30 -30.77
CA SER A 1 -3.86 -19.89 -31.88
C SER A 1 -5.28 -20.33 -31.55
N PRO A 2 -6.33 -19.55 -31.84
CA PRO A 2 -6.45 -18.66 -32.99
C PRO A 2 -5.83 -17.29 -32.72
N LYS A 3 -4.79 -16.97 -33.52
CA LYS A 3 -4.33 -15.61 -33.75
C LYS A 3 -5.32 -14.98 -34.72
N VAL A 4 -5.98 -13.89 -34.36
CA VAL A 4 -6.52 -12.95 -35.36
C VAL A 4 -6.08 -11.55 -34.97
N VAL A 5 -4.90 -11.17 -35.47
CA VAL A 5 -4.61 -10.21 -36.56
C VAL A 5 -4.66 -8.77 -36.03
N ALA A 6 -3.46 -8.27 -35.73
CA ALA A 6 -3.17 -6.85 -35.68
C ALA A 6 -3.52 -6.25 -37.04
N SER A 7 -4.36 -5.22 -37.04
CA SER A 7 -4.47 -4.35 -38.21
C SER A 7 -4.03 -2.96 -37.79
N GLU A 8 -3.18 -2.32 -38.58
CA GLU A 8 -2.91 -0.88 -38.45
C GLU A 8 -4.10 -0.05 -38.99
N GLY A 9 -5.31 -0.58 -38.83
CA GLY A 9 -6.56 0.04 -39.25
C GLY A 9 -7.13 0.94 -38.16
N TYR A 10 -7.95 1.90 -38.59
CA TYR A 10 -8.66 2.81 -37.69
C TYR A 10 -9.89 2.18 -37.02
N ASN A 11 -10.45 1.09 -37.54
CA ASN A 11 -11.64 0.41 -36.97
C ASN A 11 -11.40 -1.10 -36.97
N VAL A 12 -11.16 -1.69 -35.80
CA VAL A 12 -10.67 -3.08 -35.69
C VAL A 12 -11.49 -3.86 -34.67
N GLY A 13 -12.09 -4.96 -35.11
CA GLY A 13 -12.77 -5.91 -34.24
C GLY A 13 -12.34 -7.33 -34.58
N GLY A 14 -12.29 -8.22 -33.59
CA GLY A 14 -11.99 -9.65 -33.83
C GLY A 14 -13.02 -10.35 -34.74
N VAL A 15 -14.25 -9.80 -34.81
CA VAL A 15 -15.31 -10.27 -35.71
C VAL A 15 -15.65 -9.23 -36.77
N VAL A 16 -15.79 -7.95 -36.38
CA VAL A 16 -16.20 -6.89 -37.31
C VAL A 16 -15.50 -5.56 -37.03
N GLY A 17 -14.91 -4.94 -38.05
CA GLY A 17 -14.31 -3.60 -37.90
C GLY A 17 -15.37 -2.52 -37.67
N ARG A 18 -16.42 -2.49 -38.49
CA ARG A 18 -17.54 -1.54 -38.39
C ARG A 18 -18.87 -2.22 -38.74
N SER A 19 -19.90 -2.07 -37.91
CA SER A 19 -21.24 -2.62 -38.18
C SER A 19 -22.35 -1.58 -37.98
N TYR A 20 -23.35 -1.59 -38.86
CA TYR A 20 -24.62 -0.88 -38.72
C TYR A 20 -25.77 -1.81 -38.30
N GLY A 21 -25.59 -3.12 -38.46
CA GLY A 21 -26.52 -4.15 -38.02
C GLY A 21 -26.20 -4.68 -36.62
N PRO A 22 -27.08 -5.49 -36.03
CA PRO A 22 -26.85 -6.08 -34.72
C PRO A 22 -25.72 -7.11 -34.76
N VAL A 23 -24.96 -7.20 -33.67
CA VAL A 23 -23.97 -8.25 -33.43
C VAL A 23 -24.44 -9.07 -32.23
N SER A 24 -24.64 -10.38 -32.37
CA SER A 24 -25.13 -11.16 -31.22
C SER A 24 -24.57 -12.57 -31.17
N ASN A 25 -24.51 -13.14 -29.97
CA ASN A 25 -24.10 -14.52 -29.70
C ASN A 25 -22.67 -14.81 -30.21
N VAL A 26 -21.74 -13.94 -29.83
CA VAL A 26 -20.33 -14.02 -30.25
C VAL A 26 -19.46 -14.39 -29.06
N THR A 27 -18.53 -15.31 -29.27
CA THR A 27 -17.44 -15.58 -28.31
C THR A 27 -16.10 -15.51 -29.01
N VAL A 28 -15.18 -14.68 -28.51
CA VAL A 28 -13.81 -14.55 -29.01
C VAL A 28 -12.85 -14.90 -27.89
N ALA A 29 -12.11 -16.00 -28.02
CA ALA A 29 -11.14 -16.42 -27.01
C ALA A 29 -9.73 -15.97 -27.38
N GLN A 30 -8.99 -15.43 -26.41
CA GLN A 30 -7.56 -15.09 -26.52
C GLN A 30 -7.24 -14.16 -27.71
N ALA A 31 -8.11 -13.18 -27.96
CA ALA A 31 -7.91 -12.14 -28.96
C ALA A 31 -6.60 -11.37 -28.72
N TYR A 32 -5.94 -10.95 -29.79
CA TYR A 32 -4.87 -9.95 -29.73
C TYR A 32 -5.17 -8.88 -30.78
N VAL A 33 -5.83 -7.80 -30.36
CA VAL A 33 -6.28 -6.71 -31.22
C VAL A 33 -5.36 -5.51 -31.02
N ARG A 34 -4.81 -5.00 -32.11
CA ARG A 34 -4.07 -3.72 -32.16
C ARG A 34 -4.74 -2.81 -33.18
N SER A 35 -4.93 -1.51 -32.89
CA SER A 35 -5.53 -0.53 -33.81
C SER A 35 -4.86 0.86 -33.74
N LEU A 36 -5.10 1.68 -34.78
CA LEU A 36 -4.76 3.11 -34.82
C LEU A 36 -5.96 4.03 -34.45
N GLY A 37 -7.09 3.43 -34.08
CA GLY A 37 -8.33 4.13 -33.75
C GLY A 37 -9.24 3.27 -32.88
N TYR A 38 -10.48 3.04 -33.30
CA TYR A 38 -11.49 2.31 -32.56
C TYR A 38 -11.22 0.80 -32.58
N SER A 39 -11.16 0.18 -31.40
CA SER A 39 -10.87 -1.25 -31.26
C SER A 39 -11.74 -1.95 -30.23
N GLY A 40 -12.11 -3.18 -30.57
CA GLY A 40 -12.73 -4.12 -29.65
C GLY A 40 -12.33 -5.56 -29.90
N GLY A 41 -12.40 -6.40 -28.87
CA GLY A 41 -12.23 -7.84 -29.02
C GLY A 41 -13.25 -8.46 -29.98
N VAL A 42 -14.45 -7.87 -30.07
CA VAL A 42 -15.50 -8.28 -31.00
C VAL A 42 -15.67 -7.27 -32.13
N ALA A 43 -15.90 -5.99 -31.81
CA ALA A 43 -16.23 -4.96 -32.78
C ALA A 43 -15.38 -3.67 -32.61
N GLY A 44 -14.93 -3.06 -33.71
CA GLY A 44 -14.27 -1.76 -33.65
C GLY A 44 -15.28 -0.64 -33.39
N ALA A 45 -16.18 -0.40 -34.35
CA ALA A 45 -17.25 0.58 -34.27
C ALA A 45 -18.62 -0.04 -34.55
N LEU A 46 -19.60 0.29 -33.72
CA LEU A 46 -20.94 -0.25 -33.79
C LEU A 46 -21.98 0.87 -33.78
N TYR A 47 -22.82 0.87 -34.81
CA TYR A 47 -23.95 1.79 -34.98
C TYR A 47 -25.32 1.12 -34.79
N GLY A 48 -25.32 -0.03 -34.11
CA GLY A 48 -26.49 -0.85 -33.80
C GLY A 48 -26.42 -1.39 -32.38
N CYS A 49 -26.97 -2.59 -32.16
CA CYS A 49 -26.95 -3.26 -30.86
C CYS A 49 -25.94 -4.40 -30.84
N ILE A 50 -25.33 -4.65 -29.68
CA ILE A 50 -24.53 -5.85 -29.44
C ILE A 50 -25.04 -6.59 -28.22
N SER A 51 -25.26 -7.89 -28.35
CA SER A 51 -25.78 -8.70 -27.24
C SER A 51 -25.14 -10.07 -27.12
N ASN A 52 -24.99 -10.58 -25.90
CA ASN A 52 -24.37 -11.89 -25.64
C ASN A 52 -23.02 -12.05 -26.36
N ALA A 53 -22.16 -11.03 -26.22
CA ALA A 53 -20.85 -10.98 -26.86
C ALA A 53 -19.74 -11.00 -25.81
N ASN A 54 -18.94 -12.07 -25.81
CA ASN A 54 -17.94 -12.35 -24.78
C ASN A 54 -16.56 -12.44 -25.41
N ALA A 55 -15.58 -11.72 -24.87
CA ALA A 55 -14.22 -11.76 -25.38
C ALA A 55 -13.19 -11.97 -24.28
N THR A 56 -12.10 -12.65 -24.61
CA THR A 56 -10.90 -12.69 -23.76
C THR A 56 -9.66 -12.32 -24.56
N GLY A 57 -8.62 -11.79 -23.90
CA GLY A 57 -7.33 -11.51 -24.52
C GLY A 57 -6.85 -10.08 -24.31
N THR A 58 -6.11 -9.54 -25.28
CA THR A 58 -5.52 -8.20 -25.23
C THR A 58 -6.07 -7.31 -26.34
N VAL A 59 -6.55 -6.12 -25.99
CA VAL A 59 -6.96 -5.07 -26.92
C VAL A 59 -6.10 -3.84 -26.67
N TYR A 60 -5.43 -3.35 -27.71
CA TYR A 60 -4.50 -2.24 -27.64
C TYR A 60 -4.85 -1.21 -28.71
N GLY A 61 -5.15 0.01 -28.30
CA GLY A 61 -5.35 1.16 -29.18
C GLY A 61 -4.20 2.15 -29.09
N THR A 62 -3.79 2.68 -30.23
CA THR A 62 -2.90 3.85 -30.34
C THR A 62 -3.38 4.74 -31.47
N GLY A 63 -2.74 5.87 -31.73
CA GLY A 63 -3.15 6.84 -32.76
C GLY A 63 -3.57 8.20 -32.19
N LYS A 64 -4.33 9.00 -32.96
CA LYS A 64 -4.74 10.37 -32.57
C LYS A 64 -6.06 10.44 -31.79
N GLN A 65 -7.02 9.59 -32.14
CA GLN A 65 -8.30 9.44 -31.44
C GLN A 65 -8.55 7.95 -31.28
N VAL A 66 -8.64 7.48 -30.04
CA VAL A 66 -8.48 6.06 -29.73
C VAL A 66 -9.56 5.61 -28.76
N PHE A 67 -10.50 4.79 -29.22
CA PHE A 67 -11.57 4.24 -28.38
C PHE A 67 -11.40 2.74 -28.29
N VAL A 68 -11.02 2.25 -27.12
CA VAL A 68 -10.64 0.86 -26.88
C VAL A 68 -11.61 0.25 -25.89
N GLY A 69 -12.38 -0.73 -26.32
CA GLY A 69 -13.18 -1.57 -25.44
C GLY A 69 -12.67 -3.00 -25.48
N GLY A 70 -12.79 -3.75 -24.39
CA GLY A 70 -12.51 -5.19 -24.47
C GLY A 70 -13.46 -5.93 -25.41
N VAL A 71 -14.72 -5.47 -25.53
CA VAL A 71 -15.71 -6.02 -26.47
C VAL A 71 -15.88 -5.09 -27.68
N VAL A 72 -16.11 -3.80 -27.44
CA VAL A 72 -16.43 -2.83 -28.50
C VAL A 72 -15.78 -1.46 -28.28
N GLY A 73 -15.12 -0.92 -29.30
CA GLY A 73 -14.45 0.38 -29.21
C GLY A 73 -15.43 1.54 -29.10
N LEU A 74 -16.31 1.69 -30.10
CA LEU A 74 -17.33 2.73 -30.15
C LEU A 74 -18.73 2.12 -30.30
N VAL A 75 -19.67 2.58 -29.49
CA VAL A 75 -21.11 2.37 -29.67
C VAL A 75 -21.80 3.72 -29.72
N SER A 76 -22.38 4.06 -30.87
CA SER A 76 -23.13 5.31 -31.05
C SER A 76 -24.03 5.22 -32.27
N LYS A 77 -25.13 5.98 -32.35
CA LYS A 77 -25.93 6.10 -33.58
C LYS A 77 -25.71 7.46 -34.25
N ALA A 78 -25.66 7.46 -35.58
CA ALA A 78 -25.51 8.69 -36.38
C ALA A 78 -26.82 9.51 -36.46
N ASN A 79 -27.97 8.93 -36.10
CA ASN A 79 -29.29 9.53 -36.23
C ASN A 79 -30.18 9.05 -35.07
N ALA A 80 -31.06 9.91 -34.55
CA ALA A 80 -31.94 9.65 -33.40
C ALA A 80 -33.10 8.65 -33.66
N SER A 81 -33.09 7.90 -34.77
CA SER A 81 -34.16 6.95 -35.09
C SER A 81 -34.07 5.68 -34.23
N SER A 82 -35.19 5.43 -33.55
CA SER A 82 -35.47 4.26 -32.69
C SER A 82 -35.18 2.92 -33.38
N PRO A 83 -34.74 1.87 -32.65
CA PRO A 83 -34.44 1.85 -31.21
C PRO A 83 -33.04 2.38 -30.87
N ALA A 84 -32.77 2.80 -29.64
CA ALA A 84 -31.43 3.26 -29.24
C ALA A 84 -30.37 2.15 -29.38
N ALA A 85 -29.08 2.51 -29.49
CA ALA A 85 -28.01 1.51 -29.44
C ALA A 85 -28.01 0.83 -28.06
N SER A 86 -27.67 -0.47 -28.02
CA SER A 86 -27.57 -1.19 -26.76
C SER A 86 -26.39 -2.15 -26.71
N VAL A 87 -25.85 -2.33 -25.51
CA VAL A 87 -24.83 -3.32 -25.18
C VAL A 87 -25.39 -4.18 -24.05
N ASP A 88 -25.79 -5.43 -24.35
CA ASP A 88 -26.49 -6.30 -23.40
C ASP A 88 -25.78 -7.65 -23.20
N LYS A 89 -25.61 -8.10 -21.95
CA LYS A 89 -25.06 -9.44 -21.64
C LYS A 89 -23.66 -9.68 -22.23
N CYS A 90 -22.83 -8.65 -22.24
CA CYS A 90 -21.48 -8.73 -22.78
C CYS A 90 -20.45 -8.84 -21.65
N SER A 91 -19.39 -9.63 -21.87
CA SER A 91 -18.28 -9.69 -20.92
C SER A 91 -16.92 -9.65 -21.57
N PHE A 92 -15.94 -9.13 -20.82
CA PHE A 92 -14.54 -9.16 -21.24
C PHE A 92 -13.60 -9.54 -20.11
N SER A 93 -12.65 -10.43 -20.41
CA SER A 93 -11.53 -10.73 -19.51
C SER A 93 -10.18 -10.65 -20.21
N GLY A 94 -9.26 -9.89 -19.62
CA GLY A 94 -7.90 -9.77 -20.12
C GLY A 94 -7.37 -8.35 -19.95
N SER A 95 -6.72 -7.81 -20.96
CA SER A 95 -6.08 -6.50 -20.88
C SER A 95 -6.57 -5.54 -21.96
N VAL A 96 -6.87 -4.30 -21.57
CA VAL A 96 -7.28 -3.22 -22.46
C VAL A 96 -6.34 -2.03 -22.24
N TYR A 97 -5.68 -1.59 -23.31
CA TYR A 97 -4.68 -0.52 -23.27
C TYR A 97 -5.02 0.57 -24.28
N GLY A 98 -4.84 1.83 -23.88
CA GLY A 98 -4.89 2.96 -24.79
C GLY A 98 -3.73 3.92 -24.56
N THR A 99 -3.13 4.42 -25.64
CA THR A 99 -2.02 5.40 -25.60
C THR A 99 -2.35 6.66 -26.38
N ASN A 100 -1.57 7.74 -26.14
CA ASN A 100 -1.63 9.04 -26.81
C ASN A 100 -2.79 9.96 -26.33
N SER A 101 -3.07 11.07 -27.02
CA SER A 101 -4.12 12.03 -26.66
C SER A 101 -5.52 11.57 -27.11
N GLU A 102 -6.58 12.00 -26.42
CA GLU A 102 -7.99 11.72 -26.75
C GLU A 102 -8.33 10.23 -26.80
N VAL A 103 -8.14 9.58 -25.66
CA VAL A 103 -8.28 8.13 -25.51
C VAL A 103 -9.44 7.82 -24.59
N ALA A 104 -10.30 6.88 -24.97
CA ALA A 104 -11.27 6.27 -24.07
C ALA A 104 -10.99 4.77 -23.98
N VAL A 105 -10.70 4.27 -22.78
CA VAL A 105 -10.36 2.86 -22.53
C VAL A 105 -11.37 2.29 -21.54
N GLY A 106 -12.12 1.27 -21.96
CA GLY A 106 -13.04 0.56 -21.09
C GLY A 106 -12.87 -0.94 -21.15
N GLY A 107 -13.11 -1.63 -20.03
CA GLY A 107 -13.04 -3.09 -20.01
C GLY A 107 -14.01 -3.75 -20.99
N VAL A 108 -15.19 -3.16 -21.24
CA VAL A 108 -16.14 -3.65 -22.26
C VAL A 108 -16.28 -2.65 -23.40
N ILE A 109 -16.47 -1.36 -23.08
CA ILE A 109 -16.80 -0.31 -24.06
C ILE A 109 -15.77 0.83 -24.00
N GLY A 110 -15.19 1.22 -25.12
CA GLY A 110 -14.38 2.45 -25.17
C GLY A 110 -15.25 3.70 -24.97
N ILE A 111 -16.17 3.95 -25.91
CA ILE A 111 -17.16 5.03 -25.84
C ILE A 111 -18.58 4.49 -26.04
N MET A 112 -19.49 4.94 -25.17
CA MET A 112 -20.93 4.73 -25.28
C MET A 112 -21.65 6.07 -25.49
N GLY A 113 -22.49 6.18 -26.51
CA GLY A 113 -23.31 7.36 -26.76
C GLY A 113 -24.76 7.04 -27.14
N ASN A 114 -25.72 7.76 -26.56
CA ASN A 114 -27.14 7.72 -26.88
C ASN A 114 -27.76 6.31 -26.86
N GLY A 115 -27.59 5.58 -25.75
CA GLY A 115 -28.10 4.21 -25.65
C GLY A 115 -28.13 3.63 -24.24
N ALA A 116 -28.23 2.30 -24.18
CA ALA A 116 -28.31 1.55 -22.92
C ALA A 116 -27.21 0.49 -22.82
N VAL A 117 -26.63 0.35 -21.62
CA VAL A 117 -25.69 -0.72 -21.29
C VAL A 117 -26.30 -1.54 -20.16
N THR A 118 -26.55 -2.83 -20.41
CA THR A 118 -27.26 -3.71 -19.47
C THR A 118 -26.56 -5.03 -19.29
N ASN A 119 -26.55 -5.58 -18.08
CA ASN A 119 -26.07 -6.95 -17.81
C ASN A 119 -24.63 -7.20 -18.29
N CYS A 120 -23.76 -6.20 -18.25
CA CYS A 120 -22.40 -6.28 -18.77
C CYS A 120 -21.36 -6.31 -17.66
N ALA A 121 -20.23 -6.98 -17.91
CA ALA A 121 -19.15 -7.01 -16.94
C ALA A 121 -17.74 -7.10 -17.51
N ALA A 122 -16.78 -6.52 -16.79
CA ALA A 122 -15.36 -6.64 -17.10
C ALA A 122 -14.60 -7.27 -15.92
N SER A 123 -13.72 -8.23 -16.23
CA SER A 123 -12.69 -8.74 -15.32
C SER A 123 -11.33 -8.50 -15.98
N ALA A 124 -10.83 -7.27 -15.90
CA ALA A 124 -9.76 -6.82 -16.79
C ALA A 124 -8.73 -5.92 -16.12
N THR A 125 -7.53 -5.92 -16.72
CA THR A 125 -6.55 -4.85 -16.57
C THR A 125 -6.87 -3.77 -17.60
N VAL A 126 -7.36 -2.61 -17.16
CA VAL A 126 -7.71 -1.48 -18.02
C VAL A 126 -6.75 -0.33 -17.72
N MET A 127 -5.93 0.04 -18.71
CA MET A 127 -4.89 1.05 -18.51
C MET A 127 -4.88 2.12 -19.59
N GLY A 128 -4.92 3.37 -19.16
CA GLY A 128 -4.60 4.53 -19.99
C GLY A 128 -3.15 4.94 -19.75
N LEU A 129 -2.37 5.05 -20.83
CA LEU A 129 -0.93 5.38 -20.76
C LEU A 129 -0.64 6.85 -21.12
N SER A 130 -1.65 7.72 -21.10
CA SER A 130 -1.54 9.13 -21.44
C SER A 130 -2.01 10.04 -20.31
N ALA A 131 -1.32 11.16 -20.13
CA ALA A 131 -1.67 12.18 -19.14
C ALA A 131 -2.70 13.20 -19.64
N SER A 132 -3.00 13.25 -20.95
CA SER A 132 -3.89 14.26 -21.54
C SER A 132 -5.08 13.63 -22.25
N ALA A 133 -6.29 14.04 -21.86
CA ALA A 133 -7.56 13.59 -22.42
C ALA A 133 -7.70 12.05 -22.51
N CYS A 134 -7.33 11.34 -21.43
CA CYS A 134 -7.40 9.88 -21.35
C CYS A 134 -8.46 9.46 -20.32
N TYR A 135 -9.57 8.88 -20.78
CA TYR A 135 -10.72 8.46 -19.98
C TYR A 135 -10.66 6.94 -19.78
N VAL A 136 -10.51 6.48 -18.54
CA VAL A 136 -10.27 5.07 -18.22
C VAL A 136 -11.32 4.57 -17.25
N GLY A 137 -12.16 3.65 -17.68
CA GLY A 137 -13.16 3.04 -16.81
C GLY A 137 -13.04 1.53 -16.80
N GLY A 138 -13.28 0.88 -15.65
CA GLY A 138 -13.24 -0.57 -15.60
C GLY A 138 -14.25 -1.25 -16.53
N LEU A 139 -15.38 -0.60 -16.83
CA LEU A 139 -16.36 -1.06 -17.82
C LEU A 139 -16.39 -0.16 -19.06
N ILE A 140 -16.52 1.16 -18.86
CA ILE A 140 -16.74 2.14 -19.93
C ILE A 140 -15.70 3.26 -19.85
N GLY A 141 -14.96 3.53 -20.92
CA GLY A 141 -13.99 4.63 -20.95
C GLY A 141 -14.67 6.00 -20.82
N SER A 142 -15.56 6.32 -21.78
CA SER A 142 -16.35 7.56 -21.76
C SER A 142 -17.82 7.29 -22.10
N ILE A 143 -18.73 8.02 -21.47
CA ILE A 143 -20.19 7.87 -21.66
C ILE A 143 -20.87 9.21 -21.96
N TYR A 144 -21.83 9.17 -22.88
CA TYR A 144 -22.66 10.31 -23.28
C TYR A 144 -24.13 9.94 -23.30
N THR A 145 -24.97 10.74 -22.62
CA THR A 145 -26.45 10.64 -22.59
C THR A 145 -26.94 9.19 -22.74
N SER A 146 -26.63 8.36 -21.76
CA SER A 146 -26.90 6.91 -21.81
C SER A 146 -27.32 6.37 -20.44
N THR A 147 -27.96 5.21 -20.43
CA THR A 147 -28.25 4.47 -19.20
C THR A 147 -27.29 3.30 -19.01
N VAL A 148 -26.88 3.05 -17.76
CA VAL A 148 -26.07 1.89 -17.38
C VAL A 148 -26.77 1.21 -16.22
N ASP A 149 -27.19 -0.04 -16.42
CA ASP A 149 -27.97 -0.78 -15.44
C ASP A 149 -27.48 -2.22 -15.32
N ASN A 150 -27.46 -2.75 -14.10
CA ASN A 150 -27.06 -4.14 -13.84
C ASN A 150 -25.67 -4.47 -14.43
N CYS A 151 -24.65 -3.67 -14.14
CA CYS A 151 -23.30 -3.86 -14.70
C CYS A 151 -22.22 -3.82 -13.62
N TYR A 152 -21.09 -4.48 -13.86
CA TYR A 152 -19.97 -4.40 -12.91
C TYR A 152 -18.59 -4.46 -13.54
N SER A 153 -17.59 -4.00 -12.79
CA SER A 153 -16.19 -4.15 -13.13
C SER A 153 -15.38 -4.74 -11.98
N THR A 154 -14.37 -5.53 -12.33
CA THR A 154 -13.38 -6.07 -11.41
C THR A 154 -12.02 -6.17 -12.12
N GLY A 155 -10.96 -6.39 -11.34
CA GLY A 155 -9.59 -6.36 -11.83
C GLY A 155 -8.87 -5.08 -11.47
N TYR A 156 -8.11 -4.52 -12.41
CA TYR A 156 -7.19 -3.42 -12.15
C TYR A 156 -7.42 -2.30 -13.16
N VAL A 157 -7.80 -1.12 -12.68
CA VAL A 157 -8.06 0.07 -13.51
C VAL A 157 -7.06 1.15 -13.15
N SER A 158 -6.28 1.61 -14.12
CA SER A 158 -5.16 2.50 -13.81
C SER A 158 -4.92 3.58 -14.86
N ASN A 159 -4.87 4.81 -14.35
CA ASN A 159 -4.14 5.93 -14.93
C ASN A 159 -3.89 6.95 -13.81
N PRO A 160 -2.70 6.94 -13.18
CA PRO A 160 -2.40 7.85 -12.06
C PRO A 160 -2.24 9.31 -12.48
N ASN A 161 -2.15 9.59 -13.78
CA ASN A 161 -1.82 10.92 -14.31
C ASN A 161 -3.04 11.70 -14.78
N THR A 162 -4.27 11.18 -14.60
CA THR A 162 -5.49 11.82 -15.07
C THR A 162 -6.60 11.77 -14.03
N PRO A 163 -7.45 12.82 -13.94
CA PRO A 163 -8.65 12.78 -13.11
C PRO A 163 -9.77 11.93 -13.73
N HIS A 164 -9.62 11.46 -14.97
CA HIS A 164 -10.67 10.76 -15.69
C HIS A 164 -10.55 9.23 -15.61
N CYS A 165 -10.13 8.71 -14.46
CA CYS A 165 -9.97 7.28 -14.22
C CYS A 165 -10.86 6.83 -13.05
N GLY A 166 -11.82 5.94 -13.33
CA GLY A 166 -12.81 5.47 -12.37
C GLY A 166 -13.06 3.96 -12.44
N GLY A 167 -13.50 3.37 -11.33
CA GLY A 167 -13.65 1.92 -11.23
C GLY A 167 -14.63 1.33 -12.25
N LEU A 168 -15.72 2.01 -12.57
CA LEU A 168 -16.72 1.58 -13.57
C LEU A 168 -16.64 2.42 -14.86
N ILE A 169 -16.67 3.75 -14.72
CA ILE A 169 -16.73 4.72 -15.82
C ILE A 169 -15.56 5.71 -15.67
N GLY A 170 -14.82 5.98 -16.74
CA GLY A 170 -13.73 6.96 -16.69
C GLY A 170 -14.25 8.39 -16.58
N LYS A 171 -15.03 8.81 -17.57
CA LYS A 171 -15.66 10.14 -17.62
C LYS A 171 -17.07 10.07 -18.18
N SER A 172 -17.96 10.90 -17.66
CA SER A 172 -19.24 11.20 -18.29
C SER A 172 -19.24 12.61 -18.89
N SER A 173 -19.95 12.77 -20.00
CA SER A 173 -20.11 14.04 -20.71
C SER A 173 -21.51 14.17 -21.30
N GLU A 174 -21.96 15.41 -21.50
CA GLU A 174 -23.16 15.66 -22.28
C GLU A 174 -22.86 15.66 -23.79
N TYR A 175 -23.80 15.18 -24.60
CA TYR A 175 -23.76 15.35 -26.06
C TYR A 175 -24.70 16.49 -26.51
N ASN A 176 -25.80 16.72 -25.79
CA ASN A 176 -26.79 17.77 -26.04
C ASN A 176 -27.46 18.19 -24.72
N THR A 177 -27.50 19.49 -24.45
CA THR A 177 -28.08 20.09 -23.21
C THR A 177 -29.59 19.87 -23.07
N SER A 178 -30.27 19.37 -24.12
CA SER A 178 -31.73 19.20 -24.18
C SER A 178 -32.25 17.85 -23.64
N THR A 179 -31.39 16.84 -23.51
CA THR A 179 -31.81 15.42 -23.30
C THR A 179 -31.44 14.84 -21.94
N GLY A 180 -30.87 15.64 -21.04
CA GLY A 180 -30.40 15.18 -19.73
C GLY A 180 -29.07 14.41 -19.76
N GLY A 181 -28.49 14.21 -18.58
CA GLY A 181 -27.25 13.48 -18.36
C GLY A 181 -27.40 11.96 -18.42
N SER A 182 -26.29 11.24 -18.21
CA SER A 182 -26.32 9.77 -18.09
C SER A 182 -26.86 9.32 -16.73
N VAL A 183 -27.43 8.12 -16.66
CA VAL A 183 -27.95 7.55 -15.40
C VAL A 183 -27.36 6.16 -15.17
N VAL A 184 -26.87 5.91 -13.96
CA VAL A 184 -26.30 4.62 -13.54
C VAL A 184 -27.13 4.05 -12.40
N THR A 185 -27.54 2.79 -12.49
CA THR A 185 -28.31 2.08 -11.45
C THR A 185 -27.81 0.66 -11.29
N ASN A 186 -27.92 0.09 -10.10
CA ASN A 186 -27.66 -1.34 -9.85
C ASN A 186 -26.29 -1.80 -10.39
N CYS A 187 -25.26 -0.97 -10.22
CA CYS A 187 -23.92 -1.25 -10.71
C CYS A 187 -22.92 -1.32 -9.57
N TYR A 188 -21.84 -2.09 -9.75
CA TYR A 188 -20.75 -2.02 -8.79
C TYR A 188 -19.34 -2.10 -9.40
N SER A 189 -18.35 -1.64 -8.65
CA SER A 189 -16.95 -1.92 -8.95
C SER A 189 -16.27 -2.61 -7.78
N SER A 190 -15.62 -3.74 -8.05
CA SER A 190 -14.65 -4.40 -7.16
C SER A 190 -13.23 -4.28 -7.71
N ALA A 191 -13.00 -3.32 -8.61
CA ALA A 191 -11.69 -3.12 -9.21
C ALA A 191 -10.77 -2.37 -8.26
N MET A 192 -9.49 -2.74 -8.27
CA MET A 192 -8.43 -1.90 -7.72
C MET A 192 -8.25 -0.70 -8.64
N VAL A 193 -8.34 0.52 -8.09
CA VAL A 193 -8.31 1.77 -8.87
C VAL A 193 -7.07 2.57 -8.51
N VAL A 194 -6.22 2.82 -9.51
CA VAL A 194 -5.06 3.71 -9.38
C VAL A 194 -5.28 4.92 -10.29
N THR A 195 -5.65 6.04 -9.69
CA THR A 195 -6.20 7.21 -10.41
C THR A 195 -5.59 8.51 -9.90
N GLY A 196 -5.48 9.50 -10.78
CA GLY A 196 -5.20 10.89 -10.40
C GLY A 196 -6.47 11.67 -10.01
N SER A 197 -7.64 11.03 -10.03
CA SER A 197 -8.91 11.64 -9.61
C SER A 197 -8.96 11.84 -8.10
N THR A 198 -9.40 13.02 -7.69
CA THR A 198 -9.72 13.34 -6.29
C THR A 198 -11.23 13.28 -6.00
N GLU A 199 -12.05 12.93 -6.99
CA GLU A 199 -13.51 12.87 -6.86
C GLU A 199 -13.93 11.79 -5.84
N SER A 200 -14.94 12.07 -5.03
CA SER A 200 -15.52 11.10 -4.09
C SER A 200 -16.10 9.88 -4.80
N THR A 201 -16.56 10.07 -6.05
CA THR A 201 -17.18 9.03 -6.87
C THR A 201 -16.19 8.11 -7.58
N ARG A 202 -14.88 8.34 -7.49
CA ARG A 202 -13.84 7.66 -8.31
C ARG A 202 -13.79 6.13 -8.20
N GLY A 203 -14.33 5.55 -7.12
CA GLY A 203 -14.57 4.11 -7.04
C GLY A 203 -15.55 3.58 -8.10
N LEU A 204 -16.39 4.45 -8.65
CA LEU A 204 -17.32 4.20 -9.74
C LEU A 204 -17.03 5.09 -10.96
N VAL A 205 -17.05 6.41 -10.81
CA VAL A 205 -16.92 7.38 -11.90
C VAL A 205 -15.72 8.29 -11.64
N GLY A 206 -14.75 8.31 -12.55
CA GLY A 206 -13.55 9.12 -12.39
C GLY A 206 -13.84 10.62 -12.43
N THR A 207 -14.67 11.05 -13.37
CA THR A 207 -15.14 12.45 -13.49
C THR A 207 -16.65 12.47 -13.75
N PRO A 208 -17.46 12.85 -12.75
CA PRO A 208 -18.92 12.73 -12.80
C PRO A 208 -19.61 13.96 -13.39
N THR A 209 -19.31 14.33 -14.65
CA THR A 209 -20.00 15.45 -15.31
C THR A 209 -21.29 14.99 -16.00
N TYR A 210 -22.42 15.62 -15.73
CA TYR A 210 -23.73 15.26 -16.33
C TYR A 210 -24.08 13.78 -16.17
N ILE A 211 -23.93 13.26 -14.95
CA ILE A 211 -24.28 11.88 -14.61
C ILE A 211 -24.99 11.83 -13.27
N THR A 212 -25.97 10.95 -13.16
CA THR A 212 -26.66 10.64 -11.90
C THR A 212 -26.34 9.22 -11.51
N LEU A 213 -25.73 9.05 -10.34
CA LEU A 213 -25.64 7.75 -9.66
C LEU A 213 -26.96 7.53 -8.92
N GLY A 214 -27.81 6.68 -9.48
CA GLY A 214 -29.05 6.23 -8.86
C GLY A 214 -28.81 5.18 -7.78
N SER A 215 -29.90 4.58 -7.31
CA SER A 215 -29.84 3.50 -6.30
C SER A 215 -29.07 2.26 -6.82
N GLY A 216 -28.58 1.47 -5.87
CA GLY A 216 -27.86 0.22 -6.18
C GLY A 216 -26.46 0.42 -6.77
N CYS A 217 -25.87 1.63 -6.66
CA CYS A 217 -24.50 1.88 -7.11
C CYS A 217 -23.52 1.74 -5.96
N TYR A 218 -22.53 0.84 -6.07
CA TYR A 218 -21.56 0.59 -4.99
C TYR A 218 -20.13 0.37 -5.49
N TYR A 219 -19.13 0.60 -4.66
CA TYR A 219 -17.79 0.09 -4.92
C TYR A 219 -17.16 -0.49 -3.66
N ASP A 220 -16.20 -1.39 -3.84
CA ASP A 220 -15.44 -1.94 -2.74
C ASP A 220 -14.39 -0.92 -2.26
N ALA A 221 -14.64 -0.34 -1.08
CA ALA A 221 -13.81 0.70 -0.48
C ALA A 221 -12.42 0.20 -0.08
N GLN A 222 -12.30 -1.08 0.29
CA GLN A 222 -11.02 -1.69 0.69
C GLN A 222 -10.14 -1.99 -0.51
N ILE A 223 -10.74 -2.37 -1.64
CA ILE A 223 -10.03 -2.68 -2.88
C ILE A 223 -9.73 -1.43 -3.73
N ALA A 224 -10.67 -0.49 -3.81
CA ALA A 224 -10.44 0.79 -4.49
C ALA A 224 -9.55 1.75 -3.67
N ALA A 225 -9.40 1.49 -2.36
CA ALA A 225 -8.76 2.39 -1.39
C ALA A 225 -9.35 3.81 -1.41
N VAL A 226 -10.69 3.88 -1.43
CA VAL A 226 -11.48 5.12 -1.42
C VAL A 226 -12.53 5.01 -0.32
N THR A 227 -12.60 6.02 0.54
CA THR A 227 -13.66 6.12 1.55
C THR A 227 -14.52 7.33 1.25
N ALA A 228 -15.67 7.09 0.62
CA ALA A 228 -16.64 8.11 0.25
C ALA A 228 -18.03 7.47 0.07
N ASP A 229 -19.02 8.29 -0.29
CA ASP A 229 -20.38 7.83 -0.63
C ASP A 229 -20.34 6.69 -1.65
N ASN A 230 -21.29 5.75 -1.56
CA ASN A 230 -21.36 4.50 -2.33
C ASN A 230 -20.24 3.48 -2.02
N GLY A 231 -19.26 3.81 -1.19
CA GLY A 231 -18.24 2.86 -0.72
C GLY A 231 -18.82 1.84 0.26
N LYS A 232 -18.50 0.57 0.04
CA LYS A 232 -18.88 -0.56 0.88
C LYS A 232 -17.66 -1.40 1.22
N SER A 233 -17.63 -1.99 2.41
CA SER A 233 -16.60 -2.98 2.73
C SER A 233 -16.74 -4.21 1.84
N THR A 234 -15.64 -4.96 1.65
CA THR A 234 -15.72 -6.25 0.96
C THR A 234 -16.68 -7.19 1.69
N ALA A 235 -16.75 -7.12 3.02
CA ALA A 235 -17.66 -7.92 3.84
C ALA A 235 -19.14 -7.67 3.49
N GLU A 236 -19.55 -6.42 3.34
CA GLU A 236 -20.94 -6.06 2.98
C GLU A 236 -21.28 -6.58 1.58
N LEU A 237 -20.39 -6.36 0.61
CA LEU A 237 -20.59 -6.77 -0.78
C LEU A 237 -20.55 -8.30 -0.98
N THR A 238 -19.98 -9.04 -0.04
CA THR A 238 -19.83 -10.51 -0.11
C THR A 238 -20.63 -11.24 0.97
N SER A 239 -21.62 -10.57 1.57
CA SER A 239 -22.44 -11.11 2.67
C SER A 239 -23.37 -12.25 2.24
N GLY A 240 -23.59 -12.44 0.94
CA GLY A 240 -24.60 -13.35 0.39
C GLY A 240 -26.01 -12.76 0.33
N THR A 241 -26.21 -11.55 0.86
CA THR A 241 -27.45 -10.79 0.67
C THR A 241 -27.28 -9.87 -0.54
N ALA A 242 -28.26 -9.88 -1.45
CA ALA A 242 -28.25 -8.99 -2.61
C ALA A 242 -28.33 -7.52 -2.14
N PRO A 243 -27.47 -6.62 -2.65
CA PRO A 243 -27.60 -5.20 -2.36
C PRO A 243 -28.95 -4.64 -2.82
N GLU A 244 -29.36 -3.52 -2.24
CA GLU A 244 -30.60 -2.85 -2.63
C GLU A 244 -30.61 -2.54 -4.14
N GLY A 245 -31.70 -2.88 -4.82
CA GLY A 245 -31.86 -2.73 -6.29
C GLY A 245 -31.43 -3.95 -7.12
N TYR A 246 -30.75 -4.94 -6.52
CA TYR A 246 -30.26 -6.12 -7.24
C TYR A 246 -31.36 -7.20 -7.27
N SER A 247 -32.17 -7.20 -8.34
CA SER A 247 -33.23 -8.20 -8.52
C SER A 247 -32.67 -9.63 -8.58
N ALA A 248 -33.32 -10.56 -7.87
CA ALA A 248 -33.00 -11.98 -7.90
C ALA A 248 -33.22 -12.61 -9.29
N ASP A 249 -33.95 -11.97 -10.21
CA ASP A 249 -34.09 -12.45 -11.60
C ASP A 249 -32.82 -12.24 -12.42
N VAL A 250 -32.02 -11.24 -12.05
CA VAL A 250 -30.82 -10.81 -12.79
C VAL A 250 -29.55 -11.23 -12.06
N TRP A 251 -29.54 -11.10 -10.74
CA TRP A 251 -28.37 -11.29 -9.90
C TRP A 251 -28.42 -12.61 -9.12
N THR A 252 -27.24 -13.14 -8.85
CA THR A 252 -26.99 -14.21 -7.87
C THR A 252 -26.11 -13.65 -6.77
N ALA A 253 -26.58 -13.73 -5.53
CA ALA A 253 -25.81 -13.38 -4.34
C ALA A 253 -25.53 -14.66 -3.54
N GLU A 254 -24.27 -14.86 -3.18
CA GLU A 254 -23.79 -16.01 -2.43
C GLU A 254 -22.72 -15.52 -1.43
N ALA A 255 -22.70 -16.10 -0.23
CA ALA A 255 -21.76 -15.69 0.80
C ALA A 255 -20.31 -15.97 0.38
N GLY A 256 -19.42 -15.01 0.61
CA GLY A 256 -17.99 -15.13 0.31
C GLY A 256 -17.58 -14.81 -1.14
N VAL A 257 -18.50 -14.35 -1.99
CA VAL A 257 -18.22 -13.86 -3.35
C VAL A 257 -19.03 -12.59 -3.64
N TYR A 258 -18.57 -11.77 -4.59
CA TYR A 258 -19.35 -10.61 -5.05
C TYR A 258 -20.60 -11.07 -5.83
N PRO A 259 -21.68 -10.25 -5.90
CA PRO A 259 -22.87 -10.60 -6.66
C PRO A 259 -22.57 -10.76 -8.15
N THR A 260 -23.14 -11.76 -8.81
CA THR A 260 -22.90 -12.04 -10.23
C THR A 260 -24.17 -11.97 -11.07
N LEU A 261 -24.01 -11.55 -12.32
CA LEU A 261 -25.09 -11.56 -13.30
C LEU A 261 -25.32 -12.97 -13.82
N LYS A 262 -26.57 -13.46 -13.77
CA LYS A 262 -26.93 -14.82 -14.18
C LYS A 262 -26.59 -15.11 -15.65
N SER A 263 -26.71 -14.09 -16.50
CA SER A 263 -26.53 -14.15 -17.96
C SER A 263 -25.09 -14.41 -18.42
N LEU A 264 -24.09 -14.26 -17.55
CA LEU A 264 -22.67 -14.32 -17.95
C LEU A 264 -22.10 -15.75 -17.93
N PRO A 265 -21.02 -16.01 -18.70
CA PRO A 265 -20.37 -17.32 -18.76
C PRO A 265 -19.91 -17.83 -17.38
N ALA A 266 -19.98 -19.14 -17.14
CA ALA A 266 -19.68 -19.75 -15.84
C ALA A 266 -18.27 -19.42 -15.32
N ASP A 267 -17.22 -19.65 -16.13
CA ASP A 267 -15.83 -19.34 -15.76
C ASP A 267 -15.62 -17.85 -15.47
N PHE A 268 -16.33 -16.99 -16.23
CA PHE A 268 -16.28 -15.55 -16.01
C PHE A 268 -16.88 -15.18 -14.66
N LYS A 269 -18.08 -15.69 -14.34
CA LYS A 269 -18.72 -15.46 -13.04
C LYS A 269 -17.82 -15.91 -11.90
N ALA A 270 -17.27 -17.13 -11.98
CA ALA A 270 -16.42 -17.71 -10.94
C ALA A 270 -15.19 -16.85 -10.62
N ALA A 271 -14.37 -16.50 -11.62
CA ALA A 271 -13.16 -15.71 -11.38
C ALA A 271 -13.44 -14.22 -11.10
N SER A 272 -14.45 -13.63 -11.74
CA SER A 272 -14.77 -12.21 -11.54
C SER A 272 -15.39 -11.94 -10.17
N SER A 273 -16.12 -12.89 -9.58
CA SER A 273 -16.75 -12.74 -8.27
C SER A 273 -15.88 -13.16 -7.08
N ALA A 274 -14.81 -13.89 -7.33
CA ALA A 274 -13.88 -14.32 -6.29
C ALA A 274 -13.36 -13.11 -5.50
N ALA A 275 -13.65 -13.09 -4.20
CA ALA A 275 -13.33 -11.95 -3.34
C ALA A 275 -12.06 -12.20 -2.53
N LEU A 276 -11.27 -11.15 -2.36
CA LEU A 276 -10.23 -11.04 -1.35
C LEU A 276 -10.71 -10.00 -0.34
N LYS A 277 -11.00 -10.43 0.88
CA LYS A 277 -11.53 -9.59 1.96
C LYS A 277 -10.42 -9.25 2.93
N LEU A 278 -10.11 -7.96 3.02
CA LEU A 278 -9.17 -7.40 3.98
C LEU A 278 -9.85 -7.21 5.35
N ALA A 279 -9.05 -7.19 6.42
CA ALA A 279 -9.56 -6.92 7.76
C ALA A 279 -10.17 -5.51 7.86
N GLU A 280 -11.00 -5.30 8.88
CA GLU A 280 -11.56 -3.98 9.16
C GLU A 280 -10.43 -2.96 9.39
N GLY A 281 -10.55 -1.78 8.78
CA GLY A 281 -9.52 -0.74 8.81
C GLY A 281 -8.34 -0.93 7.84
N ASP A 282 -8.24 -2.08 7.17
CA ASP A 282 -7.24 -2.33 6.12
C ASP A 282 -7.81 -2.02 4.72
N ASN A 283 -6.91 -1.57 3.85
CA ASN A 283 -7.16 -1.45 2.40
C ASN A 283 -5.92 -1.90 1.62
N VAL A 284 -6.02 -2.03 0.31
CA VAL A 284 -4.92 -2.54 -0.53
C VAL A 284 -3.61 -1.75 -0.43
N ASN A 285 -3.65 -0.48 -0.01
CA ASN A 285 -2.45 0.34 0.20
C ASN A 285 -1.82 0.16 1.58
N GLN A 286 -2.53 -0.46 2.53
CA GLN A 286 -2.05 -0.71 3.88
C GLN A 286 -2.74 -1.95 4.45
N VAL A 287 -2.15 -3.11 4.19
CA VAL A 287 -2.60 -4.40 4.73
C VAL A 287 -1.77 -4.71 5.97
N LYS A 288 -2.41 -4.66 7.14
CA LYS A 288 -1.76 -4.86 8.43
C LYS A 288 -2.07 -6.24 9.03
N ASN A 289 -3.19 -6.82 8.63
CA ASN A 289 -3.75 -8.02 9.21
C ASN A 289 -3.89 -9.12 8.16
N ASN A 290 -4.05 -10.35 8.63
CA ASN A 290 -4.43 -11.47 7.77
C ASN A 290 -5.69 -11.13 6.99
N PHE A 291 -5.71 -11.53 5.73
CA PHE A 291 -6.88 -11.38 4.86
C PHE A 291 -7.52 -12.74 4.60
N THR A 292 -8.74 -12.72 4.08
CA THR A 292 -9.43 -13.95 3.65
C THR A 292 -9.67 -13.90 2.14
N TYR A 293 -9.78 -15.05 1.53
CA TYR A 293 -10.05 -15.16 0.10
C TYR A 293 -11.05 -16.29 -0.16
N SER A 294 -11.88 -16.10 -1.19
CA SER A 294 -12.95 -17.04 -1.52
C SER A 294 -12.40 -18.39 -1.95
N THR A 295 -12.93 -19.47 -1.38
CA THR A 295 -12.67 -20.86 -1.79
C THR A 295 -13.79 -21.43 -2.67
N ALA A 296 -14.80 -20.63 -3.01
CA ALA A 296 -15.94 -21.03 -3.81
C ALA A 296 -15.60 -21.15 -5.31
N ASN A 297 -16.47 -21.84 -6.06
CA ASN A 297 -16.46 -21.89 -7.53
C ASN A 297 -15.17 -22.44 -8.18
N ASP A 298 -14.39 -23.24 -7.43
CA ASP A 298 -13.17 -23.92 -7.90
C ASP A 298 -12.20 -22.97 -8.63
N VAL A 299 -12.02 -21.76 -8.10
CA VAL A 299 -11.04 -20.78 -8.57
C VAL A 299 -9.65 -21.11 -8.03
N VAL A 300 -8.61 -20.70 -8.75
CA VAL A 300 -7.23 -20.91 -8.34
C VAL A 300 -6.61 -19.59 -7.91
N TRP A 301 -6.15 -19.52 -6.66
CA TRP A 301 -5.42 -18.39 -6.11
C TRP A 301 -3.90 -18.62 -6.22
N ASN A 302 -3.18 -17.59 -6.64
CA ASN A 302 -1.72 -17.64 -6.79
C ASN A 302 -1.09 -16.35 -6.27
N GLY A 303 -0.01 -16.48 -5.50
CA GLY A 303 0.95 -15.41 -5.27
C GLY A 303 1.96 -15.34 -6.40
N VAL A 304 2.84 -14.33 -6.35
CA VAL A 304 3.99 -14.22 -7.27
C VAL A 304 5.27 -14.13 -6.47
N LYS A 305 6.19 -15.06 -6.70
CA LYS A 305 7.56 -15.06 -6.18
C LYS A 305 8.53 -15.35 -7.30
N ASP A 306 9.63 -14.60 -7.36
CA ASP A 306 10.69 -14.76 -8.35
C ASP A 306 10.16 -14.81 -9.80
N LYS A 307 9.15 -13.96 -10.07
CA LYS A 307 8.44 -13.84 -11.36
C LYS A 307 7.66 -15.10 -11.77
N LYS A 308 7.34 -16.00 -10.82
CA LYS A 308 6.56 -17.22 -11.04
C LYS A 308 5.30 -17.22 -10.18
N TYR A 309 4.23 -17.80 -10.72
CA TYR A 309 3.03 -18.10 -9.93
C TYR A 309 3.31 -19.21 -8.93
N THR A 310 2.75 -19.08 -7.73
CA THR A 310 2.87 -20.05 -6.65
C THR A 310 1.56 -20.16 -5.87
N THR A 311 1.19 -21.38 -5.52
CA THR A 311 0.02 -21.68 -4.68
C THR A 311 0.30 -21.58 -3.19
N ASP A 312 1.56 -21.31 -2.79
CA ASP A 312 1.95 -21.24 -1.38
C ASP A 312 1.71 -19.83 -0.79
N GLY A 313 1.73 -18.79 -1.63
CA GLY A 313 1.57 -17.38 -1.25
C GLY A 313 2.64 -16.45 -1.81
N GLY A 314 2.72 -15.22 -1.32
CA GLY A 314 3.69 -14.19 -1.74
C GLY A 314 4.98 -14.17 -0.93
N TYR A 315 5.67 -13.03 -0.95
CA TYR A 315 6.82 -12.76 -0.08
C TYR A 315 6.39 -12.46 1.35
N ALA A 316 5.25 -11.79 1.56
CA ALA A 316 4.78 -11.35 2.87
C ALA A 316 3.57 -12.15 3.43
N TYR A 317 3.11 -13.18 2.71
CA TYR A 317 1.98 -14.00 3.16
C TYR A 317 2.06 -15.43 2.61
N LYS A 318 1.35 -16.35 3.27
CA LYS A 318 1.07 -17.71 2.78
C LYS A 318 -0.43 -17.95 2.68
N PHE A 319 -0.83 -18.79 1.74
CA PHE A 319 -2.21 -19.27 1.65
C PHE A 319 -2.43 -20.45 2.58
N ASN A 320 -3.52 -20.40 3.35
CA ASN A 320 -3.95 -21.49 4.23
C ASN A 320 -5.47 -21.54 4.27
N ASN A 321 -6.08 -22.47 3.54
CA ASN A 321 -7.52 -22.79 3.60
C ASN A 321 -8.47 -21.57 3.61
N GLY A 322 -8.27 -20.61 2.69
CA GLY A 322 -9.10 -19.41 2.59
C GLY A 322 -8.59 -18.22 3.41
N VAL A 323 -7.45 -18.36 4.08
CA VAL A 323 -6.77 -17.28 4.83
C VAL A 323 -5.41 -16.97 4.20
N GLY A 324 -5.16 -15.71 3.89
CA GLY A 324 -3.82 -15.18 3.60
C GLY A 324 -3.15 -14.80 4.90
N GLU A 325 -2.34 -15.69 5.45
CA GLU A 325 -1.61 -15.48 6.71
C GLU A 325 -0.36 -14.65 6.43
N LEU A 326 -0.29 -13.44 7.00
CA LEU A 326 0.87 -12.58 6.90
C LEU A 326 2.04 -13.17 7.71
N ASN A 327 3.25 -12.98 7.21
CA ASN A 327 4.49 -13.41 7.88
C ASN A 327 5.26 -12.24 8.53
N TYR A 328 4.59 -11.11 8.71
CA TYR A 328 5.12 -9.88 9.31
C TYR A 328 6.22 -9.16 8.51
N GLN A 329 6.48 -9.57 7.26
CA GLN A 329 7.39 -8.83 6.38
C GLN A 329 6.63 -7.74 5.61
N GLN A 330 7.33 -6.63 5.34
CA GLN A 330 6.78 -5.57 4.49
C GLN A 330 7.14 -5.83 3.02
N TYR A 331 6.12 -6.06 2.19
CA TYR A 331 6.27 -6.22 0.75
C TYR A 331 5.05 -5.69 0.00
N THR A 332 5.29 -5.22 -1.23
CA THR A 332 4.22 -5.08 -2.22
C THR A 332 4.09 -6.40 -2.96
N ASP A 333 3.04 -7.16 -2.66
CA ASP A 333 2.77 -8.44 -3.27
C ASP A 333 1.60 -8.37 -4.24
N THR A 334 1.54 -9.30 -5.19
CA THR A 334 0.38 -9.46 -6.08
C THR A 334 -0.32 -10.79 -5.82
N VAL A 335 -1.63 -10.73 -5.69
CA VAL A 335 -2.52 -11.88 -5.51
C VAL A 335 -3.35 -12.06 -6.77
N PHE A 336 -3.18 -13.18 -7.46
CA PHE A 336 -3.96 -13.54 -8.66
C PHE A 336 -5.07 -14.52 -8.31
N VAL A 337 -6.20 -14.40 -9.02
CA VAL A 337 -7.24 -15.41 -9.05
C VAL A 337 -7.65 -15.70 -10.49
N SER A 338 -7.88 -16.98 -10.80
CA SER A 338 -8.25 -17.41 -12.15
C SER A 338 -9.24 -18.57 -12.18
N LYS A 339 -9.96 -18.67 -13.30
CA LYS A 339 -10.79 -19.80 -13.72
C LYS A 339 -10.75 -19.87 -15.25
N GLY A 340 -10.24 -20.97 -15.80
CA GLY A 340 -10.05 -21.10 -17.24
C GLY A 340 -9.18 -19.95 -17.80
N ASN A 341 -9.69 -19.23 -18.79
CA ASN A 341 -9.02 -18.06 -19.39
C ASN A 341 -9.34 -16.73 -18.69
N VAL A 342 -10.15 -16.75 -17.63
CA VAL A 342 -10.52 -15.54 -16.87
C VAL A 342 -9.56 -15.36 -15.71
N ARG A 343 -9.03 -14.16 -15.55
CA ARG A 343 -8.11 -13.82 -14.46
C ARG A 343 -8.31 -12.38 -13.99
N LYS A 344 -8.06 -12.15 -12.72
CA LYS A 344 -7.84 -10.83 -12.14
C LYS A 344 -6.74 -10.90 -11.08
N TYR A 345 -6.29 -9.74 -10.63
CA TYR A 345 -5.34 -9.65 -9.53
C TYR A 345 -5.59 -8.42 -8.69
N VAL A 346 -5.06 -8.46 -7.47
CA VAL A 346 -5.00 -7.35 -6.52
C VAL A 346 -3.55 -7.19 -6.10
N ILE A 347 -3.08 -5.94 -5.99
CA ILE A 347 -1.76 -5.62 -5.46
C ILE A 347 -1.95 -5.18 -4.01
N LEU A 348 -1.23 -5.81 -3.09
CA LEU A 348 -1.32 -5.55 -1.66
C LEU A 348 0.00 -4.92 -1.18
N ASN A 349 -0.07 -3.72 -0.62
CA ASN A 349 1.01 -3.14 0.16
C ASN A 349 0.89 -3.66 1.59
N ILE A 350 1.58 -4.77 1.85
CA ILE A 350 1.57 -5.46 3.13
C ILE A 350 2.60 -4.79 4.04
N ALA A 351 2.12 -4.20 5.13
CA ALA A 351 2.91 -3.51 6.15
C ALA A 351 2.32 -3.79 7.55
N PRO A 352 2.37 -5.04 8.01
CA PRO A 352 1.87 -5.46 9.31
C PRO A 352 2.61 -4.75 10.44
N MET A 353 1.85 -4.36 11.46
CA MET A 353 2.42 -3.88 12.71
C MET A 353 2.24 -4.98 13.77
N PRO A 354 3.31 -5.51 14.38
CA PRO A 354 3.21 -6.63 15.30
C PRO A 354 2.74 -6.22 16.71
N PHE A 355 2.40 -4.95 16.92
CA PHE A 355 2.02 -4.41 18.23
C PHE A 355 0.51 -4.31 18.39
N ASP A 356 0.02 -4.64 19.58
CA ASP A 356 -1.36 -4.31 19.95
C ASP A 356 -1.55 -2.79 19.98
N GLY A 357 -2.68 -2.32 19.45
CA GLY A 357 -3.02 -0.89 19.37
C GLY A 357 -2.92 -0.33 17.95
N GLU A 358 -3.29 0.93 17.79
CA GLU A 358 -3.36 1.61 16.48
C GLU A 358 -2.21 2.61 16.27
N GLY A 359 -1.38 2.82 17.29
CA GLY A 359 -0.30 3.79 17.26
C GLY A 359 -0.80 5.23 17.38
N THR A 360 -2.03 5.43 17.87
CA THR A 360 -2.63 6.74 18.17
C THR A 360 -2.40 7.11 19.63
N ALA A 361 -2.65 8.38 20.01
CA ALA A 361 -2.48 8.82 21.39
C ALA A 361 -3.41 8.07 22.37
N GLU A 362 -4.64 7.81 21.93
CA GLU A 362 -5.68 7.12 22.70
C GLU A 362 -5.47 5.60 22.71
N ASN A 363 -4.91 5.05 21.64
CA ASN A 363 -4.66 3.62 21.46
C ASN A 363 -3.22 3.37 20.96
N PRO A 364 -2.20 3.57 21.82
CA PRO A 364 -0.80 3.46 21.43
C PRO A 364 -0.40 2.02 21.13
N TRP A 365 0.66 1.84 20.33
CA TRP A 365 1.28 0.54 20.15
C TRP A 365 1.95 0.07 21.44
N LEU A 366 1.58 -1.11 21.91
CA LEU A 366 1.99 -1.61 23.21
C LEU A 366 3.27 -2.44 23.12
N ILE A 367 4.28 -2.05 23.90
CA ILE A 367 5.55 -2.76 24.03
C ILE A 367 5.53 -3.50 25.36
N ARG A 368 5.44 -4.84 25.32
CA ARG A 368 5.18 -5.68 26.49
C ARG A 368 6.36 -6.59 26.80
N THR A 369 7.09 -7.01 25.77
CA THR A 369 8.08 -8.07 25.86
C THR A 369 9.40 -7.69 25.18
N LYS A 370 10.44 -8.49 25.43
CA LYS A 370 11.71 -8.43 24.68
C LYS A 370 11.45 -8.49 23.17
N LYS A 371 10.56 -9.38 22.73
CA LYS A 371 10.24 -9.52 21.31
C LYS A 371 9.68 -8.22 20.73
N ASP A 372 8.74 -7.56 21.41
CA ASP A 372 8.16 -6.30 20.91
C ASP A 372 9.22 -5.20 20.77
N LEU A 373 10.14 -5.10 21.74
CA LEU A 373 11.25 -4.13 21.69
C LEU A 373 12.20 -4.39 20.51
N PHE A 374 12.51 -5.67 20.25
CA PHE A 374 13.38 -6.06 19.14
C PHE A 374 12.68 -5.92 17.78
N ASP A 375 11.37 -6.20 17.71
CA ASP A 375 10.57 -5.93 16.53
C ASP A 375 10.50 -4.43 16.23
N LEU A 376 10.39 -3.58 17.25
CA LEU A 376 10.44 -2.12 17.09
C LEU A 376 11.78 -1.66 16.51
N SER A 377 12.90 -2.18 17.03
CA SER A 377 14.23 -1.93 16.48
C SER A 377 14.32 -2.38 15.02
N HIS A 378 13.85 -3.60 14.71
CA HIS A 378 13.87 -4.12 13.36
C HIS A 378 13.06 -3.25 12.39
N ILE A 379 11.83 -2.91 12.75
CA ILE A 379 10.91 -2.11 11.94
C ILE A 379 11.46 -0.71 11.71
N ALA A 380 11.98 -0.06 12.75
CA ALA A 380 12.55 1.27 12.64
C ALA A 380 13.75 1.34 11.67
N ASN A 381 14.48 0.23 11.51
CA ASN A 381 15.71 0.17 10.74
C ASN A 381 15.54 -0.46 9.35
N ALA A 382 14.69 -1.47 9.20
CA ALA A 382 14.50 -2.21 7.96
C ALA A 382 13.30 -1.71 7.12
N ALA A 383 12.21 -1.32 7.79
CA ALA A 383 10.96 -0.90 7.14
C ALA A 383 10.88 0.62 6.90
N THR A 384 11.83 1.40 7.43
CA THR A 384 11.89 2.87 7.31
C THR A 384 10.56 3.55 7.66
N ILE A 385 9.86 3.03 8.67
CA ILE A 385 8.58 3.61 9.10
C ILE A 385 8.80 5.04 9.59
N ASN A 386 7.96 5.95 9.11
CA ASN A 386 7.85 7.27 9.70
C ASN A 386 7.01 7.19 10.98
N PHE A 387 7.66 7.44 12.12
CA PHE A 387 7.00 7.47 13.44
C PHE A 387 6.32 8.81 13.76
N ASP A 388 6.36 9.79 12.86
CA ASP A 388 5.68 11.08 13.08
C ASP A 388 4.19 10.89 13.38
N GLY A 389 3.73 11.50 14.47
CA GLY A 389 2.38 11.33 15.01
C GLY A 389 2.05 9.93 15.54
N LYS A 390 3.03 9.05 15.74
CA LYS A 390 2.84 7.69 16.28
C LYS A 390 3.18 7.60 17.75
N TYR A 391 2.41 6.81 18.47
CA TYR A 391 2.54 6.62 19.92
C TYR A 391 2.80 5.16 20.25
N LEU A 392 3.85 4.93 21.03
CA LEU A 392 4.23 3.65 21.60
C LEU A 392 4.22 3.76 23.12
N LYS A 393 3.73 2.73 23.79
CA LYS A 393 3.67 2.68 25.25
C LYS A 393 4.20 1.36 25.78
N GLN A 394 5.23 1.42 26.60
CA GLN A 394 5.68 0.28 27.38
C GLN A 394 4.70 0.03 28.54
N VAL A 395 4.33 -1.24 28.72
CA VAL A 395 3.31 -1.63 29.71
C VAL A 395 3.77 -2.75 30.65
N ALA A 396 5.04 -3.11 30.59
CA ALA A 396 5.66 -4.08 31.48
C ALA A 396 7.18 -3.80 31.59
N ASN A 397 7.80 -4.34 32.64
CA ASN A 397 9.26 -4.44 32.68
C ASN A 397 9.74 -5.45 31.63
N ILE A 398 10.84 -5.15 30.96
CA ILE A 398 11.41 -5.97 29.89
C ILE A 398 12.81 -6.40 30.31
N ASP A 399 13.03 -7.72 30.41
CA ASP A 399 14.35 -8.33 30.53
C ASP A 399 14.84 -8.72 29.14
N CYS A 400 15.96 -8.15 28.70
CA CYS A 400 16.56 -8.44 27.40
C CYS A 400 17.50 -9.64 27.42
N GLU A 401 17.68 -10.33 28.56
CA GLU A 401 18.43 -11.59 28.68
C GLU A 401 19.91 -11.52 28.25
N GLY A 402 20.48 -10.31 28.19
CA GLY A 402 21.84 -10.05 27.71
C GLY A 402 21.93 -9.87 26.19
N ASP A 403 20.81 -9.91 25.47
CA ASP A 403 20.77 -9.79 24.03
C ASP A 403 21.18 -8.39 23.57
N THR A 404 21.82 -8.35 22.39
CA THR A 404 22.24 -7.09 21.76
C THR A 404 21.12 -6.51 20.91
N LEU A 405 20.67 -5.31 21.28
CA LEU A 405 19.71 -4.52 20.52
C LEU A 405 20.46 -3.62 19.52
N VAL A 406 19.99 -3.57 18.28
CA VAL A 406 20.39 -2.51 17.33
C VAL A 406 19.63 -1.22 17.72
N PRO A 407 20.29 -0.05 17.83
CA PRO A 407 19.61 1.20 18.15
C PRO A 407 18.38 1.44 17.25
N ILE A 408 17.27 1.88 17.85
CA ILE A 408 16.06 2.26 17.12
C ILE A 408 16.37 3.51 16.28
N CYS A 409 16.09 3.47 14.98
CA CYS A 409 16.50 4.50 14.01
C CYS A 409 18.03 4.67 13.93
N LYS A 410 18.76 3.56 13.78
CA LYS A 410 20.19 3.52 13.44
C LYS A 410 20.42 4.18 12.08
N ASP A 411 21.15 5.29 12.06
CA ASP A 411 21.76 5.86 10.87
C ASP A 411 23.05 6.62 11.24
N GLN A 412 24.13 6.32 10.54
CA GLN A 412 25.46 6.90 10.77
C GLN A 412 25.54 8.42 10.55
N TYR A 413 24.53 9.02 9.92
CA TYR A 413 24.44 10.45 9.63
C TYR A 413 23.22 11.12 10.27
N ALA A 414 22.53 10.45 11.21
CA ALA A 414 21.33 10.96 11.88
C ALA A 414 20.16 11.37 10.94
N ARG A 415 20.06 10.77 9.74
CA ARG A 415 18.98 11.02 8.77
C ARG A 415 17.71 10.25 9.10
N PHE A 416 17.85 9.06 9.69
CA PHE A 416 16.71 8.33 10.25
C PHE A 416 16.53 8.75 11.69
N GLN A 417 15.34 9.26 11.98
CA GLN A 417 15.02 9.88 13.27
C GLN A 417 13.74 9.26 13.80
N PHE A 418 13.71 9.01 15.11
CA PHE A 418 12.49 8.70 15.80
C PHE A 418 11.70 9.99 16.02
N LEU A 419 10.60 10.13 15.28
CA LEU A 419 9.69 11.28 15.29
C LEU A 419 8.39 11.02 16.09
N GLY A 420 8.28 9.86 16.71
CA GLY A 420 7.11 9.46 17.50
C GLY A 420 7.25 9.76 18.98
N THR A 421 6.26 9.28 19.75
CA THR A 421 6.30 9.27 21.22
C THR A 421 6.52 7.85 21.72
N TYR A 422 7.60 7.62 22.48
CA TYR A 422 7.80 6.42 23.27
C TYR A 422 7.59 6.75 24.76
N ASP A 423 6.48 6.28 25.33
CA ASP A 423 6.18 6.37 26.75
C ASP A 423 6.57 5.07 27.45
N GLY A 424 7.66 5.09 28.22
CA GLY A 424 8.14 3.97 29.01
C GLY A 424 7.18 3.54 30.13
N GLY A 425 6.13 4.33 30.42
CA GLY A 425 5.09 3.97 31.39
C GLY A 425 5.57 3.85 32.83
N GLY A 426 6.79 4.29 33.14
CA GLY A 426 7.47 4.08 34.43
C GLY A 426 8.14 2.71 34.55
N TYR A 427 8.16 1.91 33.49
CA TYR A 427 8.75 0.56 33.49
C TYR A 427 10.24 0.59 33.15
N THR A 428 10.89 -0.55 33.45
CA THR A 428 12.32 -0.77 33.24
C THR A 428 12.58 -1.64 32.01
N ILE A 429 13.58 -1.29 31.21
CA ILE A 429 14.27 -2.21 30.28
C ILE A 429 15.61 -2.58 30.94
N ASP A 430 15.83 -3.84 31.25
CA ASP A 430 17.04 -4.32 31.92
C ASP A 430 17.77 -5.39 31.10
N ASN A 431 19.04 -5.64 31.45
CA ASN A 431 19.85 -6.70 30.87
C ASN A 431 19.98 -6.61 29.33
N MET A 432 20.01 -5.39 28.79
CA MET A 432 20.14 -5.11 27.36
C MET A 432 21.58 -4.70 27.04
N VAL A 433 22.11 -5.19 25.92
CA VAL A 433 23.38 -4.69 25.36
C VAL A 433 23.09 -3.81 24.15
N VAL A 434 23.71 -2.65 24.06
CA VAL A 434 23.82 -1.87 22.81
C VAL A 434 25.29 -1.81 22.44
N SER A 435 25.67 -2.43 21.33
CA SER A 435 27.05 -2.42 20.83
C SER A 435 27.12 -1.69 19.49
N THR A 436 27.89 -0.60 19.45
CA THR A 436 28.14 0.18 18.23
C THR A 436 29.64 0.36 17.97
N VAL A 437 30.45 -0.55 18.51
CA VAL A 437 31.90 -0.58 18.39
C VAL A 437 32.36 -1.97 18.01
N ALA A 438 33.28 -2.04 17.05
CA ALA A 438 33.96 -3.27 16.67
C ALA A 438 35.44 -3.20 17.02
N PHE A 439 36.05 -4.38 17.12
CA PHE A 439 37.46 -4.55 17.39
C PHE A 439 38.13 -5.30 16.24
N TYR A 440 39.41 -5.05 16.04
CA TYR A 440 40.22 -5.83 15.13
C TYR A 440 40.37 -7.26 15.63
N ASP A 441 40.25 -8.23 14.72
CA ASP A 441 40.47 -9.64 15.02
C ASP A 441 41.96 -9.98 15.21
N GLU A 442 42.21 -11.23 15.60
CA GLU A 442 43.54 -11.80 15.85
C GLU A 442 44.48 -11.81 14.62
N THR A 443 43.95 -11.53 13.42
CA THR A 443 44.74 -11.49 12.17
C THR A 443 45.19 -10.08 11.79
N SER A 444 44.70 -9.05 12.49
CA SER A 444 45.09 -7.65 12.30
C SER A 444 46.50 -7.35 12.85
N SER A 445 47.10 -6.24 12.40
CA SER A 445 48.35 -5.71 12.98
C SER A 445 48.19 -5.18 14.41
N THR A 446 46.95 -4.96 14.87
CA THR A 446 46.63 -4.49 16.23
C THR A 446 45.38 -5.22 16.77
N PRO A 447 45.46 -6.54 17.04
CA PRO A 447 44.32 -7.31 17.55
C PRO A 447 43.75 -6.74 18.84
N GLY A 448 42.42 -6.80 18.97
CA GLY A 448 41.71 -6.30 20.15
C GLY A 448 41.63 -4.77 20.23
N ASN A 449 42.28 -4.01 19.34
CA ASN A 449 42.10 -2.57 19.27
C ASN A 449 40.75 -2.21 18.62
N VAL A 450 40.17 -1.07 18.98
CA VAL A 450 38.98 -0.54 18.30
C VAL A 450 39.25 -0.41 16.80
N ASN A 451 38.34 -0.97 15.99
CA ASN A 451 38.37 -0.88 14.54
C ASN A 451 37.36 0.18 14.07
N PRO A 452 37.78 1.45 13.86
CA PRO A 452 36.88 2.53 13.43
C PRO A 452 36.41 2.36 11.97
N LYS A 453 37.00 1.42 11.21
CA LYS A 453 36.69 1.19 9.80
C LYS A 453 35.63 0.11 9.60
N SER A 454 35.23 -0.58 10.68
CA SER A 454 34.15 -1.56 10.62
C SER A 454 32.80 -0.85 10.45
N ASP A 455 31.89 -1.44 9.67
CA ASP A 455 30.49 -0.99 9.60
C ASP A 455 29.75 -1.14 10.94
N ASP A 456 30.28 -1.96 11.84
CA ASP A 456 29.80 -2.15 13.21
C ASP A 456 30.34 -1.11 14.20
N SER A 457 31.34 -0.31 13.79
CA SER A 457 31.79 0.87 14.52
C SER A 457 31.10 2.12 13.97
N TYR A 458 30.03 2.56 14.64
CA TYR A 458 29.25 3.69 14.18
C TYR A 458 28.78 4.59 15.33
N ASN A 459 28.49 5.82 14.96
CA ASN A 459 28.02 6.89 15.83
C ASN A 459 26.58 6.63 16.32
N TYR A 460 26.19 7.34 17.37
CA TYR A 460 24.81 7.38 17.90
C TYR A 460 24.40 6.09 18.62
N GLY A 461 25.21 5.66 19.59
CA GLY A 461 24.93 4.49 20.40
C GLY A 461 23.97 4.79 21.55
N GLY A 462 22.76 4.26 21.49
CA GLY A 462 21.76 4.33 22.56
C GLY A 462 20.58 3.42 22.27
N LEU A 463 19.57 3.39 23.17
CA LEU A 463 18.32 2.70 22.86
C LEU A 463 17.70 3.26 21.56
N PHE A 464 17.65 4.58 21.46
CA PHE A 464 17.38 5.31 20.22
C PHE A 464 18.70 5.83 19.65
N GLY A 465 18.93 5.62 18.35
CA GLY A 465 20.05 6.25 17.67
C GLY A 465 19.87 7.76 17.66
N ASN A 466 18.76 8.23 17.08
CA ASN A 466 18.47 9.65 16.91
C ASN A 466 17.00 9.95 17.25
N VAL A 467 16.76 10.80 18.24
CA VAL A 467 15.43 11.36 18.53
C VAL A 467 15.29 12.68 17.78
N GLY A 468 14.37 12.75 16.81
CA GLY A 468 14.17 13.94 15.98
C GLY A 468 13.38 15.04 16.67
N GLU A 469 13.16 16.17 16.00
CA GLU A 469 12.57 17.39 16.60
C GLU A 469 11.18 17.18 17.20
N THR A 470 10.34 16.34 16.59
CA THR A 470 9.01 15.96 17.14
C THR A 470 9.05 14.72 18.02
N GLY A 471 10.22 14.06 18.12
CA GLY A 471 10.41 12.86 18.89
C GLY A 471 10.33 13.10 20.39
N VAL A 472 9.66 12.20 21.10
CA VAL A 472 9.51 12.23 22.56
C VAL A 472 9.85 10.86 23.14
N VAL A 473 10.77 10.82 24.09
CA VAL A 473 11.01 9.63 24.92
C VAL A 473 10.79 10.03 26.37
N LYS A 474 9.86 9.35 27.05
CA LYS A 474 9.52 9.71 28.43
C LYS A 474 9.23 8.54 29.34
N ASN A 475 9.32 8.77 30.66
CA ASN A 475 8.92 7.81 31.70
C ASN A 475 9.61 6.44 31.58
N LEU A 476 10.88 6.40 31.16
CA LEU A 476 11.59 5.15 30.89
C LEU A 476 12.75 4.97 31.86
N THR A 477 12.89 3.77 32.42
CA THR A 477 14.07 3.39 33.21
C THR A 477 14.93 2.39 32.44
N ILE A 478 16.22 2.68 32.31
CA ILE A 478 17.24 1.73 31.87
C ILE A 478 17.85 1.07 33.10
N GLY A 479 17.73 -0.25 33.19
CA GLY A 479 18.15 -1.06 34.32
C GLY A 479 19.66 -1.19 34.47
N LYS A 480 20.10 -1.57 35.67
CA LYS A 480 21.51 -1.62 36.06
C LYS A 480 22.33 -2.68 35.32
N ASN A 481 21.67 -3.70 34.77
CA ASN A 481 22.33 -4.77 34.03
C ASN A 481 22.46 -4.43 32.54
N CYS A 482 21.98 -3.26 32.10
CA CYS A 482 22.20 -2.79 30.75
C CYS A 482 23.65 -2.28 30.56
N LEU A 483 24.19 -2.54 29.37
CA LEU A 483 25.50 -2.08 28.93
C LEU A 483 25.41 -1.40 27.56
N PHE A 484 25.92 -0.18 27.47
CA PHE A 484 26.10 0.53 26.21
C PHE A 484 27.59 0.57 25.91
N ASP A 485 28.02 -0.22 24.93
CA ASP A 485 29.41 -0.31 24.47
C ASP A 485 29.51 0.34 23.08
N THR A 486 29.78 1.64 23.07
CA THR A 486 29.51 2.51 21.91
C THR A 486 30.78 3.09 21.32
N PHE A 487 30.83 3.30 20.00
CA PHE A 487 31.98 3.95 19.39
C PHE A 487 32.00 5.45 19.67
N SER A 488 30.96 6.20 19.30
CA SER A 488 30.83 7.65 19.54
C SER A 488 29.37 8.06 19.74
N TYR A 489 29.15 9.18 20.43
CA TYR A 489 27.82 9.73 20.77
C TYR A 489 27.00 8.69 21.54
N GLY A 490 27.55 8.22 22.66
CA GLY A 490 26.97 7.17 23.48
C GLY A 490 26.06 7.76 24.55
N GLY A 491 24.80 7.32 24.60
CA GLY A 491 23.86 7.67 25.67
C GLY A 491 22.80 6.60 25.88
N ALA A 492 22.45 6.33 27.14
CA ALA A 492 21.58 5.19 27.47
C ALA A 492 20.18 5.30 26.83
N ILE A 493 19.59 6.50 26.84
CA ILE A 493 18.29 6.74 26.20
C ILE A 493 18.48 7.02 24.71
N ALA A 494 19.40 7.93 24.36
CA ALA A 494 19.63 8.30 22.97
C ALA A 494 21.11 8.55 22.64
N GLY A 495 21.54 8.16 21.45
CA GLY A 495 22.83 8.58 20.92
C GLY A 495 22.86 10.08 20.62
N SER A 496 21.83 10.59 19.94
CA SER A 496 21.58 12.02 19.75
C SER A 496 20.11 12.39 19.89
N SER A 497 19.85 13.64 20.26
CA SER A 497 18.48 14.17 20.35
C SER A 497 18.38 15.62 19.88
N LEU A 498 17.38 15.91 19.03
CA LEU A 498 16.80 17.23 18.78
C LEU A 498 15.42 17.39 19.46
N GLY A 499 14.87 16.30 20.01
CA GLY A 499 13.53 16.24 20.59
C GLY A 499 13.52 16.32 22.11
N LEU A 500 12.47 15.78 22.72
CA LEU A 500 12.26 15.79 24.17
C LEU A 500 12.61 14.43 24.79
N ILE A 501 13.52 14.44 25.76
CA ILE A 501 13.74 13.32 26.69
C ILE A 501 13.32 13.78 28.08
N GLU A 502 12.28 13.14 28.65
CA GLU A 502 11.65 13.61 29.88
C GLU A 502 11.42 12.47 30.89
N ASN A 503 11.74 12.71 32.16
CA ASN A 503 11.43 11.75 33.22
C ASN A 503 11.99 10.35 32.94
N CYS A 504 13.22 10.29 32.43
CA CYS A 504 13.93 9.05 32.15
C CYS A 504 15.06 8.84 33.16
N ALA A 505 15.34 7.58 33.50
CA ALA A 505 16.41 7.20 34.40
C ALA A 505 17.36 6.21 33.75
N ASN A 506 18.67 6.37 33.96
CA ASN A 506 19.68 5.39 33.58
C ASN A 506 20.41 4.85 34.82
N TYR A 507 20.43 3.52 34.96
CA TYR A 507 21.28 2.80 35.92
C TYR A 507 22.33 1.92 35.24
N GLY A 508 22.25 1.74 33.91
CA GLY A 508 23.18 0.96 33.11
C GLY A 508 24.50 1.68 32.86
N THR A 509 25.54 0.93 32.53
CA THR A 509 26.86 1.51 32.25
C THR A 509 26.95 1.97 30.79
N VAL A 510 27.41 3.20 30.57
CA VAL A 510 27.70 3.78 29.25
C VAL A 510 29.22 3.86 29.06
N LYS A 511 29.74 3.14 28.07
CA LYS A 511 31.13 3.19 27.60
C LYS A 511 31.14 3.72 26.17
N THR A 512 31.94 4.76 25.94
CA THR A 512 32.10 5.35 24.61
C THR A 512 33.58 5.43 24.28
N TYR A 513 34.05 4.65 23.29
CA TYR A 513 35.49 4.51 23.03
C TYR A 513 36.12 5.74 22.35
N PHE A 514 35.33 6.54 21.64
CA PHE A 514 35.76 7.77 21.02
C PHE A 514 35.18 8.99 21.78
N SER A 515 34.19 9.69 21.22
CA SER A 515 33.75 11.00 21.70
C SER A 515 32.32 10.97 22.25
N GLU A 516 32.04 11.82 23.25
CA GLU A 516 30.70 12.15 23.77
C GLU A 516 29.97 10.96 24.42
N ALA A 517 30.33 10.68 25.67
CA ALA A 517 29.61 9.78 26.56
C ALA A 517 28.66 10.57 27.47
N GLY A 518 27.36 10.31 27.38
CA GLY A 518 26.34 10.86 28.25
C GLY A 518 25.57 9.79 29.01
N GLY A 519 25.21 10.02 30.26
CA GLY A 519 24.37 9.08 31.01
C GLY A 519 22.95 8.92 30.42
N ILE A 520 22.41 9.99 29.83
CA ILE A 520 21.08 10.00 29.18
C ILE A 520 21.21 10.11 27.66
N VAL A 521 21.96 11.11 27.19
CA VAL A 521 22.13 11.41 25.75
C VAL A 521 23.59 11.67 25.38
N GLY A 522 24.07 11.10 24.28
CA GLY A 522 25.43 11.39 23.79
C GLY A 522 25.60 12.84 23.31
N ASP A 523 24.95 13.17 22.20
CA ASP A 523 24.97 14.50 21.56
C ASP A 523 23.57 15.16 21.59
N LEU A 524 23.39 16.15 22.47
CA LEU A 524 22.18 16.95 22.54
C LEU A 524 22.30 18.18 21.62
N LYS A 525 21.53 18.16 20.53
CA LYS A 525 21.59 19.17 19.46
C LYS A 525 20.59 20.30 19.70
N ALA A 526 20.69 21.36 18.90
CA ALA A 526 19.83 22.54 18.99
C ALA A 526 18.35 22.14 18.98
N LYS A 527 17.55 22.82 19.83
CA LYS A 527 16.13 22.52 20.14
C LYS A 527 15.88 21.29 21.02
N GLY A 528 16.87 20.42 21.20
CA GLY A 528 16.77 19.30 22.11
C GLY A 528 16.53 19.74 23.55
N THR A 529 15.70 19.00 24.27
CA THR A 529 15.44 19.22 25.69
C THR A 529 15.59 17.91 26.45
N VAL A 530 16.43 17.91 27.47
CA VAL A 530 16.50 16.83 28.48
C VAL A 530 16.01 17.40 29.80
N ARG A 531 14.93 16.85 30.34
CA ARG A 531 14.37 17.35 31.60
C ARG A 531 13.93 16.28 32.57
N SER A 532 14.05 16.57 33.86
CA SER A 532 13.61 15.68 34.93
C SER A 532 14.24 14.28 34.84
N CYS A 533 15.46 14.18 34.32
CA CYS A 533 16.13 12.90 34.09
C CYS A 533 17.18 12.61 35.15
N PHE A 534 17.43 11.32 35.41
CA PHE A 534 18.38 10.85 36.41
C PHE A 534 19.40 9.88 35.83
N ASN A 535 20.69 10.09 36.09
CA ASN A 535 21.72 9.09 35.81
C ASN A 535 22.35 8.57 37.11
N GLY A 536 22.15 7.30 37.41
CA GLY A 536 22.87 6.54 38.44
C GLY A 536 23.90 5.56 37.87
N GLY A 537 23.92 5.35 36.55
CA GLY A 537 24.85 4.48 35.86
C GLY A 537 26.22 5.12 35.63
N ASN A 538 27.25 4.29 35.47
CA ASN A 538 28.60 4.78 35.20
C ASN A 538 28.74 5.27 33.75
N VAL A 539 29.47 6.37 33.53
CA VAL A 539 29.69 6.98 32.21
C VAL A 539 31.19 7.11 31.96
N TYR A 540 31.69 6.40 30.94
CA TYR A 540 33.11 6.35 30.59
C TYR A 540 33.36 6.79 29.15
N ALA A 541 34.12 7.87 28.97
CA ALA A 541 34.57 8.32 27.66
C ALA A 541 36.04 7.96 27.41
N GLY A 542 36.34 7.49 26.20
CA GLY A 542 37.68 7.11 25.77
C GLY A 542 38.56 8.29 25.34
N TYR A 543 37.96 9.39 24.89
CA TYR A 543 38.69 10.49 24.24
C TYR A 543 38.40 11.89 24.81
N THR A 544 37.25 12.51 24.49
CA THR A 544 37.03 13.96 24.66
C THR A 544 36.00 14.31 25.74
N TYR A 545 34.73 13.97 25.54
CA TYR A 545 33.62 14.51 26.33
C TYR A 545 32.89 13.42 27.13
N ALA A 546 32.80 13.60 28.44
CA ALA A 546 32.01 12.76 29.35
C ALA A 546 31.10 13.65 30.19
N GLY A 547 29.81 13.30 30.28
CA GLY A 547 28.86 14.02 31.11
C GLY A 547 27.81 13.09 31.73
N GLY A 548 27.44 13.36 32.98
CA GLY A 548 26.46 12.52 33.69
C GLY A 548 25.07 12.52 33.07
N ILE A 549 24.69 13.59 32.35
CA ILE A 549 23.41 13.67 31.64
C ILE A 549 23.62 13.67 30.13
N ALA A 550 24.35 14.66 29.61
CA ALA A 550 24.68 14.79 28.20
C ALA A 550 26.20 14.76 28.00
N GLY A 551 26.69 14.02 27.00
CA GLY A 551 28.11 14.04 26.63
C GLY A 551 28.51 15.39 26.04
N LYS A 552 27.66 15.91 25.15
CA LYS A 552 27.76 17.26 24.57
C LYS A 552 26.37 17.88 24.44
N SER A 553 26.29 19.20 24.59
CA SER A 553 25.08 20.00 24.37
C SER A 553 25.39 21.22 23.52
N THR A 554 24.64 21.42 22.43
CA THR A 554 24.83 22.53 21.48
C THR A 554 23.52 23.31 21.32
N SER A 555 23.43 24.49 21.93
CA SER A 555 22.22 25.35 21.85
C SER A 555 20.92 24.62 22.24
N ALA A 556 21.00 23.81 23.30
CA ALA A 556 19.94 22.93 23.78
C ALA A 556 19.69 23.13 25.28
N THR A 557 18.60 22.54 25.80
CA THR A 557 18.17 22.72 27.19
C THR A 557 18.38 21.46 28.02
N ILE A 558 19.00 21.62 29.19
CA ILE A 558 19.07 20.58 30.24
C ILE A 558 18.54 21.19 31.53
N GLU A 559 17.44 20.67 32.07
CA GLU A 559 16.79 21.23 33.28
C GLU A 559 16.32 20.14 34.25
N ASN A 560 16.35 20.41 35.55
CA ASN A 560 15.84 19.51 36.59
C ASN A 560 16.44 18.08 36.53
N CYS A 561 17.68 17.94 36.07
CA CYS A 561 18.35 16.65 35.96
C CYS A 561 19.35 16.41 37.09
N GLN A 562 19.61 15.14 37.42
CA GLN A 562 20.55 14.76 38.46
C GLN A 562 21.46 13.61 38.00
N ASN A 563 22.75 13.71 38.35
CA ASN A 563 23.71 12.61 38.22
C ASN A 563 24.17 12.13 39.60
N ALA A 564 24.16 10.82 39.82
CA ALA A 564 24.77 10.12 40.94
C ALA A 564 25.75 9.02 40.51
N GLY A 565 25.84 8.72 39.21
CA GLY A 565 26.79 7.76 38.65
C GLY A 565 28.22 8.33 38.54
N ASP A 566 29.20 7.43 38.47
CA ASP A 566 30.61 7.80 38.24
C ASP A 566 30.80 8.28 36.80
N VAL A 567 31.46 9.42 36.61
CA VAL A 567 31.73 10.01 35.29
C VAL A 567 33.23 10.17 35.16
N ALA A 568 33.83 9.45 34.21
CA ALA A 568 35.28 9.45 34.05
C ALA A 568 35.70 9.37 32.58
N ALA A 569 36.75 10.10 32.24
CA ALA A 569 37.50 9.85 31.03
C ALA A 569 38.50 8.72 31.31
N LYS A 570 38.34 7.56 30.65
CA LYS A 570 39.16 6.36 30.88
C LYS A 570 39.89 5.96 29.61
N PHE A 571 41.07 5.39 29.75
CA PHE A 571 41.69 4.63 28.68
C PHE A 571 40.95 3.29 28.54
N LEU A 572 39.95 3.23 27.66
CA LEU A 572 39.11 2.04 27.48
C LEU A 572 39.79 1.01 26.58
N ASN A 573 40.52 1.47 25.55
CA ASN A 573 41.20 0.63 24.57
C ASN A 573 42.21 1.48 23.78
N PRO A 574 43.34 0.93 23.30
CA PRO A 574 44.29 1.62 22.41
C PRO A 574 43.71 1.93 21.01
N TYR A 575 42.71 2.80 20.94
CA TYR A 575 42.40 3.53 19.71
C TYR A 575 43.46 4.62 19.44
N GLN A 576 44.01 5.20 20.51
CA GLN A 576 45.13 6.14 20.49
C GLN A 576 46.09 5.86 21.66
N ALA A 577 47.29 6.45 21.66
CA ALA A 577 48.30 6.22 22.69
C ALA A 577 47.85 6.78 24.06
N GLU A 578 48.26 6.10 25.14
CA GLU A 578 48.07 6.56 26.51
C GLU A 578 48.60 8.00 26.70
N GLY A 579 47.83 8.86 27.36
CA GLY A 579 48.19 10.27 27.59
C GLY A 579 47.77 11.28 26.51
N ARG A 580 46.99 10.89 25.49
CA ARG A 580 46.47 11.81 24.45
C ARG A 580 44.97 12.13 24.55
N GLN A 581 44.45 12.35 25.76
CA GLN A 581 43.13 12.97 25.89
C GLN A 581 43.23 14.44 25.47
N TYR A 582 42.59 14.82 24.37
CA TYR A 582 42.49 16.22 23.94
C TYR A 582 41.18 16.80 24.48
N GLY A 583 41.29 17.73 25.42
CA GLY A 583 40.19 18.51 25.96
C GLY A 583 39.90 19.76 25.14
#